data_AF-A0A1H3Y2M3-F1
#
_entry.id   AF-A0A1H3Y2M3-F1
#
_cell.length_a   1.000
_cell.length_b   1.000
_cell.length_c   1.000
_cell.angle_alpha   90.00
_cell.angle_beta   90.00
_cell.angle_gamma   90.00
#
_symmetry.space_group_name_H-M   'P 1'
#
loop_
_entity.id
_entity.type
_entity.pdbx_description
1 polymer ?
#
loop_
_entity_poly.entity_id
_entity_poly.type
_entity_poly.pdbx_seq_one_letter_code
_entity_poly.pdbx_strand_id
1 'polypeptide(L)'
;MKKNLTVLMAAVLAAASLAGCGSSKPAETTAAATTAAATEAATEAATTAAEETTAAAEESKADTASEGTAEIPTDFTTITPGKLTVGTSPDFAPYEFYHVNNGTPELAGFDMALAQRIADDLGLELQVVTIDFDGILMELQNGNIDLGISGFSPSPERKETFDFSDIYYTGGQAFVIRKADVDKYKDFESFKGLPVGAQNGSIQMGLAEKNTPDANIIGLTKVTDIISELVSEKLEGAFIETAVAEQYIKNYPQLQIAWDVPYEAEGSAIALKKGSDLAPAVNAVINNALSDGSMAEYIATAQDLASDEANVFEGQLDENGKAAAN
;
A
#
# COMPACT_ATOMS: atom_id res chain seq x y z
N MET A 1 40.57 32.72 -28.35
CA MET A 1 40.98 32.37 -29.74
C MET A 1 41.67 31.01 -29.72
N LYS A 2 41.51 30.18 -30.77
CA LYS A 2 42.15 28.85 -30.98
C LYS A 2 41.73 27.80 -29.92
N LYS A 3 41.05 26.68 -30.19
CA LYS A 3 41.12 25.59 -31.21
C LYS A 3 42.31 24.63 -31.07
N ASN A 4 42.00 23.36 -30.76
CA ASN A 4 42.48 22.06 -31.29
C ASN A 4 41.71 20.94 -30.53
N LEU A 5 41.04 19.92 -31.08
CA LEU A 5 40.84 19.36 -32.44
C LEU A 5 41.91 18.38 -32.97
N THR A 6 41.46 17.32 -33.66
CA THR A 6 42.22 16.17 -34.26
C THR A 6 42.77 15.18 -33.19
N VAL A 7 42.86 13.85 -33.37
CA VAL A 7 42.83 12.93 -34.53
C VAL A 7 42.04 11.66 -34.09
N LEU A 8 40.94 11.20 -34.70
CA LEU A 8 40.72 10.51 -36.00
C LEU A 8 41.32 9.08 -36.11
N MET A 9 40.48 8.06 -36.16
CA MET A 9 40.79 6.77 -36.82
C MET A 9 39.51 6.17 -37.40
N ALA A 10 39.63 5.49 -38.55
CA ALA A 10 38.48 4.98 -39.31
C ALA A 10 38.74 3.55 -39.80
N ALA A 11 37.66 2.80 -40.03
CA ALA A 11 37.66 1.51 -40.73
C ALA A 11 36.49 1.46 -41.73
N VAL A 12 36.72 0.83 -42.87
CA VAL A 12 35.85 0.84 -44.08
C VAL A 12 35.62 -0.65 -44.45
N LEU A 13 34.39 -1.18 -44.39
CA LEU A 13 33.29 -1.11 -45.37
C LEU A 13 33.52 -1.96 -46.64
N ALA A 14 32.98 -3.19 -46.64
CA ALA A 14 32.62 -4.04 -47.79
C ALA A 14 31.60 -5.10 -47.28
N ALA A 15 30.50 -5.53 -47.91
CA ALA A 15 30.13 -5.72 -49.33
C ALA A 15 30.84 -6.95 -49.96
N ALA A 16 30.25 -7.85 -50.76
CA ALA A 16 28.89 -8.06 -51.31
C ALA A 16 28.81 -9.54 -51.84
N SER A 17 27.71 -10.21 -52.22
CA SER A 17 26.23 -10.13 -52.03
C SER A 17 25.57 -11.37 -52.74
N LEU A 18 24.26 -11.35 -53.05
CA LEU A 18 23.50 -12.31 -53.91
C LEU A 18 23.15 -13.69 -53.30
N ALA A 19 22.14 -14.46 -53.79
CA ALA A 19 20.81 -14.15 -54.35
C ALA A 19 20.02 -15.48 -54.56
N GLY A 20 18.69 -15.48 -54.44
CA GLY A 20 17.87 -16.63 -54.80
C GLY A 20 16.37 -16.43 -54.55
N CYS A 21 15.54 -16.57 -55.60
CA CYS A 21 14.08 -16.42 -55.54
C CYS A 21 13.36 -17.75 -55.79
N GLY A 22 12.14 -17.89 -55.27
CA GLY A 22 11.23 -18.99 -55.59
C GLY A 22 9.84 -18.77 -54.99
N SER A 23 8.80 -18.72 -55.82
CA SER A 23 7.43 -18.39 -55.37
C SER A 23 6.37 -19.18 -56.15
N SER A 24 5.31 -19.60 -55.47
CA SER A 24 4.05 -20.03 -56.08
C SER A 24 2.86 -19.72 -55.16
N LYS A 25 1.72 -19.37 -55.75
CA LYS A 25 0.46 -19.01 -55.06
C LYS A 25 -0.58 -20.15 -55.13
N PRO A 26 -1.72 -20.07 -54.40
CA PRO A 26 -2.57 -21.21 -54.09
C PRO A 26 -3.86 -21.32 -54.93
N ALA A 27 -4.56 -22.44 -54.73
CA ALA A 27 -5.94 -22.74 -55.11
C ALA A 27 -6.46 -23.85 -54.13
N GLU A 28 -7.74 -24.03 -53.84
CA GLU A 28 -8.93 -23.23 -54.18
C GLU A 28 -10.07 -23.45 -53.16
N THR A 29 -11.13 -22.66 -53.27
CA THR A 29 -12.33 -22.71 -52.42
C THR A 29 -13.30 -23.83 -52.82
N THR A 30 -14.08 -24.36 -51.88
CA THR A 30 -15.50 -24.68 -52.14
C THR A 30 -16.30 -24.59 -50.84
N ALA A 31 -17.59 -24.28 -50.97
CA ALA A 31 -18.54 -24.13 -49.86
C ALA A 31 -19.93 -24.58 -50.32
N ALA A 32 -20.89 -24.63 -49.38
CA ALA A 32 -22.32 -24.91 -49.58
C ALA A 32 -22.67 -26.35 -50.04
N ALA A 33 -23.90 -26.86 -49.85
CA ALA A 33 -24.95 -26.58 -48.84
C ALA A 33 -26.08 -27.64 -49.01
N THR A 34 -27.04 -27.67 -48.06
CA THR A 34 -28.33 -28.42 -48.15
C THR A 34 -28.19 -29.96 -48.20
N THR A 35 -29.21 -30.79 -47.92
CA THR A 35 -30.67 -30.59 -47.81
C THR A 35 -31.28 -31.09 -46.48
N ALA A 36 -32.56 -30.80 -46.27
CA ALA A 36 -33.33 -31.20 -45.08
C ALA A 36 -34.41 -32.26 -45.40
N ALA A 37 -34.65 -33.16 -44.45
CA ALA A 37 -35.86 -33.97 -44.24
C ALA A 37 -35.79 -34.47 -42.78
N ALA A 38 -36.68 -34.10 -41.84
CA ALA A 38 -38.13 -34.35 -41.73
C ALA A 38 -38.45 -35.68 -41.00
N THR A 39 -38.97 -35.54 -39.75
CA THR A 39 -40.17 -36.21 -39.18
C THR A 39 -40.19 -37.76 -39.13
N GLU A 40 -40.59 -38.50 -38.07
CA GLU A 40 -41.36 -38.31 -36.81
C GLU A 40 -40.86 -39.41 -35.78
N ALA A 41 -41.35 -39.71 -34.57
CA ALA A 41 -42.48 -39.32 -33.71
C ALA A 41 -42.23 -39.66 -32.22
N ALA A 42 -43.18 -39.31 -31.34
CA ALA A 42 -43.61 -39.98 -30.08
C ALA A 42 -42.55 -40.30 -28.98
N THR A 43 -42.65 -39.71 -27.76
CA THR A 43 -43.40 -40.24 -26.58
C THR A 43 -42.70 -41.46 -25.96
N GLU A 44 -42.33 -41.56 -24.67
CA GLU A 44 -42.76 -40.98 -23.37
C GLU A 44 -41.49 -40.84 -22.46
N ALA A 45 -41.41 -40.18 -21.30
CA ALA A 45 -42.40 -39.62 -20.37
C ALA A 45 -41.83 -38.40 -19.61
N ALA A 46 -42.65 -37.71 -18.81
CA ALA A 46 -42.26 -36.61 -17.91
C ALA A 46 -42.70 -36.89 -16.45
N THR A 47 -42.37 -35.97 -15.52
CA THR A 47 -42.44 -36.13 -14.04
C THR A 47 -41.32 -37.06 -13.53
N THR A 48 -40.51 -36.71 -12.53
CA THR A 48 -40.77 -35.90 -11.31
C THR A 48 -39.50 -35.15 -10.85
N ALA A 49 -39.66 -34.25 -9.87
CA ALA A 49 -38.63 -33.55 -9.09
C ALA A 49 -37.88 -32.40 -9.83
N ALA A 50 -38.30 -31.17 -9.52
CA ALA A 50 -37.57 -29.94 -9.77
C ALA A 50 -37.82 -28.98 -8.60
N GLU A 51 -37.27 -29.33 -7.43
CA GLU A 51 -37.21 -28.54 -6.20
C GLU A 51 -36.03 -29.07 -5.36
N GLU A 52 -35.39 -28.21 -4.57
CA GLU A 52 -34.04 -28.38 -3.99
C GLU A 52 -32.92 -28.46 -5.06
N THR A 53 -31.76 -27.80 -4.95
CA THR A 53 -31.07 -27.31 -3.75
C THR A 53 -30.54 -25.88 -3.91
N THR A 54 -30.91 -24.98 -2.99
CA THR A 54 -30.32 -23.63 -2.83
C THR A 54 -29.67 -23.50 -1.46
N ALA A 55 -28.51 -24.12 -1.27
CA ALA A 55 -27.62 -23.93 -0.11
C ALA A 55 -26.25 -24.57 -0.37
N ALA A 56 -25.24 -23.77 -0.73
CA ALA A 56 -23.86 -24.25 -0.95
C ALA A 56 -22.82 -23.10 -0.93
N ALA A 57 -23.01 -22.08 -0.08
CA ALA A 57 -22.16 -20.88 -0.06
C ALA A 57 -22.01 -20.26 1.34
N GLU A 58 -22.23 -21.02 2.42
CA GLU A 58 -22.13 -20.48 3.78
C GLU A 58 -21.86 -21.61 4.81
N GLU A 59 -20.61 -22.11 4.88
CA GLU A 59 -20.06 -22.76 6.09
C GLU A 59 -18.53 -22.91 6.01
N SER A 60 -17.79 -22.01 6.65
CA SER A 60 -16.38 -22.21 7.01
C SER A 60 -16.05 -21.46 8.30
N LYS A 61 -16.71 -21.89 9.39
CA LYS A 61 -16.39 -21.60 10.80
C LYS A 61 -15.71 -20.25 11.11
N ALA A 62 -16.52 -19.28 11.51
CA ALA A 62 -16.16 -18.52 12.70
C ALA A 62 -16.33 -19.46 13.92
N ASP A 63 -15.23 -19.80 14.61
CA ASP A 63 -15.26 -20.73 15.76
C ASP A 63 -14.11 -20.47 16.76
N THR A 64 -14.01 -19.22 17.24
CA THR A 64 -13.42 -18.84 18.54
C THR A 64 -13.89 -17.43 18.93
N ALA A 65 -15.21 -17.23 19.05
CA ALA A 65 -15.74 -16.07 19.76
C ALA A 65 -15.64 -16.33 21.28
N SER A 66 -14.50 -16.00 21.87
CA SER A 66 -14.33 -15.99 23.33
C SER A 66 -14.78 -14.64 23.88
N GLU A 67 -15.85 -14.61 24.68
CA GLU A 67 -16.36 -13.39 25.35
C GLU A 67 -15.46 -12.98 26.54
N GLY A 68 -14.16 -12.82 26.29
CA GLY A 68 -13.17 -12.43 27.28
C GLY A 68 -11.91 -11.88 26.61
N THR A 69 -11.47 -10.73 27.07
CA THR A 69 -10.19 -10.10 26.68
C THR A 69 -9.03 -11.08 26.86
N ALA A 70 -8.14 -11.15 25.89
CA ALA A 70 -6.87 -11.86 25.99
C ALA A 70 -6.09 -11.39 27.23
N GLU A 71 -5.62 -12.34 28.02
CA GLU A 71 -4.75 -12.07 29.16
C GLU A 71 -3.41 -11.53 28.65
N ILE A 72 -3.06 -10.32 29.10
CA ILE A 72 -1.88 -9.59 28.61
C ILE A 72 -0.65 -10.03 29.43
N PRO A 73 0.40 -10.61 28.81
CA PRO A 73 1.64 -10.95 29.50
C PRO A 73 2.29 -9.73 30.16
N THR A 74 2.76 -9.89 31.40
CA THR A 74 3.41 -8.83 32.20
C THR A 74 4.92 -9.00 32.36
N ASP A 75 5.51 -9.99 31.69
CA ASP A 75 6.95 -10.27 31.67
C ASP A 75 7.50 -9.92 30.28
N PHE A 76 7.80 -8.64 30.09
CA PHE A 76 8.36 -8.04 28.88
C PHE A 76 9.37 -6.94 29.26
N THR A 77 10.21 -6.52 28.31
CA THR A 77 11.17 -5.43 28.52
C THR A 77 10.96 -4.28 27.54
N THR A 78 11.31 -3.07 27.96
CA THR A 78 11.41 -1.88 27.10
C THR A 78 12.74 -1.17 27.33
N ILE A 79 13.19 -0.42 26.32
CA ILE A 79 14.47 0.30 26.28
C ILE A 79 14.57 1.33 27.42
N THR A 80 13.47 2.01 27.72
CA THR A 80 13.33 2.90 28.87
C THR A 80 12.27 2.35 29.82
N PRO A 81 12.65 1.80 30.99
CA PRO A 81 11.71 1.16 31.91
C PRO A 81 10.52 2.05 32.29
N GLY A 82 9.30 1.50 32.14
CA GLY A 82 8.05 2.21 32.38
C GLY A 82 7.57 3.07 31.20
N LYS A 83 8.22 2.97 30.04
CA LYS A 83 7.84 3.69 28.81
C LYS A 83 7.75 2.76 27.61
N LEU A 84 6.93 3.15 26.63
CA LEU A 84 6.80 2.53 25.32
C LEU A 84 7.29 3.50 24.25
N THR A 85 8.44 3.23 23.67
CA THR A 85 9.09 4.11 22.68
C THR A 85 8.69 3.70 21.26
N VAL A 86 8.00 4.57 20.54
CA VAL A 86 7.29 4.23 19.29
C VAL A 86 7.80 5.04 18.11
N GLY A 87 8.31 4.39 17.07
CA GLY A 87 8.70 5.06 15.81
C GLY A 87 7.56 5.13 14.80
N THR A 88 7.34 6.30 14.19
CA THR A 88 6.26 6.53 13.20
C THR A 88 6.60 7.66 12.22
N SER A 89 6.01 7.65 11.01
CA SER A 89 6.19 8.67 9.96
C SER A 89 4.87 9.38 9.65
N PRO A 90 4.54 10.51 10.30
CA PRO A 90 3.21 11.15 10.25
C PRO A 90 2.87 11.88 8.93
N ASP A 91 2.94 11.15 7.82
CA ASP A 91 2.54 11.55 6.47
C ASP A 91 1.65 10.47 5.79
N PHE A 92 0.99 9.62 6.56
CA PHE A 92 0.28 8.41 6.09
C PHE A 92 -1.20 8.38 6.51
N ALA A 93 -1.89 9.52 6.44
CA ALA A 93 -3.30 9.65 6.86
C ALA A 93 -4.20 8.63 6.11
N PRO A 94 -5.03 7.82 6.80
CA PRO A 94 -5.48 7.98 8.19
C PRO A 94 -4.71 7.15 9.25
N TYR A 95 -3.63 6.45 8.89
CA TYR A 95 -2.83 5.65 9.84
C TYR A 95 -2.14 6.56 10.87
N GLU A 96 -1.28 7.47 10.41
CA GLU A 96 -0.60 8.47 11.21
C GLU A 96 -0.48 9.81 10.46
N PHE A 97 -0.77 10.92 11.14
CA PHE A 97 -0.69 12.28 10.60
C PHE A 97 -0.72 13.33 11.72
N TYR A 98 -0.63 14.61 11.37
CA TYR A 98 -0.86 15.71 12.29
C TYR A 98 -2.26 16.33 12.12
N HIS A 99 -3.00 16.44 13.22
CA HIS A 99 -4.20 17.28 13.33
C HIS A 99 -3.90 18.52 14.19
N VAL A 100 -4.53 19.65 13.90
CA VAL A 100 -4.18 20.96 14.45
C VAL A 100 -5.22 21.39 15.49
N ASN A 101 -4.99 20.99 16.73
CA ASN A 101 -5.83 21.34 17.86
C ASN A 101 -5.52 22.76 18.36
N ASN A 102 -6.44 23.70 18.17
CA ASN A 102 -6.30 25.11 18.58
C ASN A 102 -5.01 25.80 18.06
N GLY A 103 -4.52 25.41 16.88
CA GLY A 103 -3.26 25.91 16.31
C GLY A 103 -1.99 25.18 16.77
N THR A 104 -2.13 24.10 17.54
CA THR A 104 -1.03 23.20 17.94
C THR A 104 -1.15 21.88 17.18
N PRO A 105 -0.16 21.48 16.38
CA PRO A 105 -0.15 20.15 15.77
C PRO A 105 0.01 19.06 16.83
N GLU A 106 -0.92 18.09 16.82
CA GLU A 106 -0.97 16.91 17.66
C GLU A 106 -0.96 15.67 16.76
N LEU A 107 -0.32 14.58 17.20
CA LEU A 107 -0.30 13.33 16.44
C LEU A 107 -1.67 12.64 16.50
N ALA A 108 -2.18 12.28 15.33
CA ALA A 108 -3.49 11.67 15.12
C ALA A 108 -3.39 10.46 14.18
N GLY A 109 -4.48 9.71 14.09
CA GLY A 109 -4.59 8.51 13.25
C GLY A 109 -4.74 7.21 14.04
N PHE A 110 -5.13 6.13 13.37
CA PHE A 110 -5.45 4.87 14.06
C PHE A 110 -4.22 4.09 14.53
N ASP A 111 -3.06 4.29 13.91
CA ASP A 111 -1.78 3.76 14.43
C ASP A 111 -1.41 4.47 15.75
N MET A 112 -1.67 5.79 15.86
CA MET A 112 -1.44 6.54 17.10
C MET A 112 -2.43 6.14 18.21
N ALA A 113 -3.70 5.90 17.86
CA ALA A 113 -4.69 5.39 18.81
C ALA A 113 -4.35 3.98 19.31
N LEU A 114 -3.90 3.08 18.43
CA LEU A 114 -3.44 1.74 18.80
C LEU A 114 -2.16 1.80 19.65
N ALA A 115 -1.20 2.65 19.32
CA ALA A 115 0.01 2.85 20.11
C ALA A 115 -0.30 3.34 21.55
N GLN A 116 -1.25 4.28 21.69
CA GLN A 116 -1.72 4.75 23.00
C GLN A 116 -2.44 3.63 23.77
N ARG A 117 -3.32 2.87 23.12
CA ARG A 117 -3.99 1.70 23.72
C ARG A 117 -3.00 0.64 24.22
N ILE A 118 -1.91 0.39 23.47
CA ILE A 118 -0.83 -0.51 23.90
C ILE A 118 -0.08 0.07 25.11
N ALA A 119 0.22 1.37 25.14
CA ALA A 119 0.86 1.99 26.30
C ALA A 119 -0.04 1.90 27.57
N ASP A 120 -1.32 2.22 27.45
CA ASP A 120 -2.28 2.19 28.57
C ASP A 120 -2.52 0.77 29.11
N ASP A 121 -2.82 -0.20 28.23
CA ASP A 121 -3.07 -1.59 28.63
C ASP A 121 -1.82 -2.27 29.25
N LEU A 122 -0.61 -1.79 28.93
CA LEU A 122 0.67 -2.23 29.52
C LEU A 122 1.12 -1.39 30.73
N GLY A 123 0.43 -0.30 31.06
CA GLY A 123 0.79 0.60 32.17
C GLY A 123 2.08 1.42 31.95
N LEU A 124 2.36 1.80 30.70
CA LEU A 124 3.56 2.50 30.24
C LEU A 124 3.27 3.96 29.83
N GLU A 125 4.27 4.83 29.93
CA GLU A 125 4.23 6.15 29.28
C GLU A 125 4.52 6.01 27.78
N LEU A 126 3.57 6.38 26.91
CA LEU A 126 3.82 6.46 25.46
C LEU A 126 4.85 7.57 25.15
N GLN A 127 5.89 7.23 24.39
CA GLN A 127 6.85 8.19 23.84
C GLN A 127 6.98 7.99 22.33
N VAL A 128 6.30 8.83 21.53
CA VAL A 128 6.39 8.77 20.08
C VAL A 128 7.62 9.53 19.57
N VAL A 129 8.35 8.89 18.67
CA VAL A 129 9.53 9.39 17.96
C VAL A 129 9.15 9.50 16.48
N THR A 130 8.94 10.72 16.01
CA THR A 130 8.58 10.98 14.60
C THR A 130 9.83 11.02 13.73
N ILE A 131 9.90 10.11 12.76
CA ILE A 131 11.04 9.89 11.86
C ILE A 131 10.51 9.48 10.49
N ASP A 132 11.26 9.78 9.43
CA ASP A 132 10.86 9.39 8.07
C ASP A 132 10.82 7.85 7.93
N PHE A 133 9.85 7.35 7.15
CA PHE A 133 9.45 5.94 7.12
C PHE A 133 10.60 4.93 6.93
N ASP A 134 11.56 5.23 6.05
CA ASP A 134 12.72 4.37 5.78
C ASP A 134 13.73 4.30 6.93
N GLY A 135 13.67 5.24 7.88
CA GLY A 135 14.47 5.25 9.11
C GLY A 135 13.92 4.38 10.24
N ILE A 136 12.60 4.09 10.29
CA ILE A 136 11.96 3.44 11.45
C ILE A 136 12.57 2.07 11.76
N LEU A 137 12.72 1.22 10.73
CA LEU A 137 13.28 -0.12 10.90
C LEU A 137 14.76 -0.09 11.33
N MET A 138 15.51 0.94 10.93
CA MET A 138 16.90 1.13 11.38
C MET A 138 16.95 1.50 12.87
N GLU A 139 16.08 2.38 13.36
CA GLU A 139 16.03 2.75 14.78
C GLU A 139 15.58 1.60 15.67
N LEU A 140 14.65 0.78 15.19
CA LEU A 140 14.24 -0.48 15.82
C LEU A 140 15.39 -1.52 15.85
N GLN A 141 16.16 -1.60 14.77
CA GLN A 141 17.35 -2.47 14.70
C GLN A 141 18.45 -1.99 15.66
N ASN A 142 18.69 -0.68 15.74
CA ASN A 142 19.61 -0.05 16.69
C ASN A 142 19.18 -0.27 18.15
N GLY A 143 17.88 -0.35 18.42
CA GLY A 143 17.32 -0.40 19.78
C GLY A 143 17.14 0.99 20.39
N ASN A 144 16.76 1.95 19.55
CA ASN A 144 16.40 3.31 19.96
C ASN A 144 14.88 3.48 20.15
N ILE A 145 14.07 2.58 19.56
CA ILE A 145 12.62 2.47 19.73
C ILE A 145 12.23 1.00 20.03
N ASP A 146 11.16 0.80 20.79
CA ASP A 146 10.66 -0.50 21.22
C ASP A 146 9.85 -1.19 20.11
N LEU A 147 9.05 -0.41 19.38
CA LEU A 147 8.27 -0.85 18.22
C LEU A 147 8.17 0.27 17.15
N GLY A 148 7.93 -0.15 15.90
CA GLY A 148 7.61 0.74 14.78
C GLY A 148 6.16 0.54 14.33
N ILE A 149 5.37 1.61 14.30
CA ILE A 149 3.98 1.59 13.85
C ILE A 149 3.76 2.74 12.85
N SER A 150 3.50 2.37 11.61
CA SER A 150 3.51 3.26 10.44
C SER A 150 2.91 2.55 9.22
N GLY A 151 1.75 1.91 9.38
CA GLY A 151 1.09 1.09 8.35
C GLY A 151 1.88 -0.14 7.83
N PHE A 152 2.97 -0.56 8.50
CA PHE A 152 3.95 -1.53 8.01
C PHE A 152 3.38 -2.88 7.52
N SER A 153 3.45 -3.14 6.21
CA SER A 153 3.24 -4.50 5.69
C SER A 153 4.42 -5.43 6.03
N PRO A 154 4.18 -6.63 6.58
CA PRO A 154 5.22 -7.52 7.10
C PRO A 154 5.79 -8.43 5.99
N SER A 155 6.47 -7.83 5.00
CA SER A 155 7.00 -8.55 3.84
C SER A 155 8.00 -9.67 4.22
N PRO A 156 8.19 -10.71 3.37
CA PRO A 156 9.12 -11.80 3.64
C PRO A 156 10.56 -11.33 3.96
N GLU A 157 11.05 -10.34 3.22
CA GLU A 157 12.36 -9.71 3.45
C GLU A 157 12.44 -9.03 4.84
N ARG A 158 11.43 -8.24 5.21
CA ARG A 158 11.37 -7.61 6.54
C ARG A 158 11.33 -8.67 7.64
N LYS A 159 10.60 -9.78 7.45
CA LYS A 159 10.52 -10.92 8.37
C LYS A 159 11.84 -11.67 8.58
N GLU A 160 12.85 -11.50 7.72
CA GLU A 160 14.20 -12.05 7.97
C GLU A 160 14.91 -11.30 9.12
N THR A 161 14.69 -9.99 9.25
CA THR A 161 15.40 -9.11 10.19
C THR A 161 14.56 -8.67 11.40
N PHE A 162 13.24 -8.64 11.25
CA PHE A 162 12.28 -8.17 12.25
C PHE A 162 11.23 -9.24 12.57
N ASP A 163 10.57 -9.11 13.71
CA ASP A 163 9.29 -9.77 13.97
C ASP A 163 8.17 -8.76 13.77
N PHE A 164 6.95 -9.26 13.56
CA PHE A 164 5.77 -8.43 13.34
C PHE A 164 4.63 -8.93 14.23
N SER A 165 3.74 -8.02 14.60
CA SER A 165 2.51 -8.36 15.31
C SER A 165 1.54 -9.16 14.44
N ASP A 166 0.43 -9.57 15.05
CA ASP A 166 -0.77 -9.91 14.29
C ASP A 166 -1.23 -8.71 13.44
N ILE A 167 -1.88 -8.98 12.30
CA ILE A 167 -2.41 -7.94 11.41
C ILE A 167 -3.53 -7.17 12.12
N TYR A 168 -3.39 -5.85 12.27
CA TYR A 168 -4.43 -5.00 12.89
C TYR A 168 -5.30 -4.28 11.86
N TYR A 169 -4.86 -4.19 10.60
CA TYR A 169 -5.62 -3.59 9.50
C TYR A 169 -5.28 -4.25 8.16
N THR A 170 -6.28 -4.43 7.28
CA THR A 170 -6.08 -5.03 5.94
C THR A 170 -6.41 -4.01 4.87
N GLY A 171 -5.36 -3.33 4.37
CA GLY A 171 -5.45 -2.32 3.33
C GLY A 171 -5.38 -2.86 1.90
N GLY A 172 -5.47 -1.94 0.94
CA GLY A 172 -5.28 -2.19 -0.48
C GLY A 172 -3.99 -1.56 -1.00
N GLN A 173 -3.71 -1.70 -2.29
CA GLN A 173 -2.66 -0.92 -2.96
C GLN A 173 -3.26 -0.31 -4.22
N ALA A 174 -2.96 0.96 -4.47
CA ALA A 174 -3.59 1.77 -5.50
C ALA A 174 -2.56 2.50 -6.37
N PHE A 175 -2.92 2.71 -7.62
CA PHE A 175 -2.18 3.59 -8.53
C PHE A 175 -2.94 4.88 -8.76
N VAL A 176 -2.37 6.01 -8.33
CA VAL A 176 -3.01 7.34 -8.30
C VAL A 176 -2.51 8.20 -9.47
N ILE A 177 -3.45 8.89 -10.12
CA ILE A 177 -3.18 9.87 -11.20
C ILE A 177 -4.03 11.14 -11.00
N ARG A 178 -3.75 12.20 -11.76
CA ARG A 178 -4.71 13.32 -11.92
C ARG A 178 -5.90 12.87 -12.76
N LYS A 179 -7.12 13.30 -12.37
CA LYS A 179 -8.37 13.05 -13.09
C LYS A 179 -8.32 13.53 -14.56
N ALA A 180 -7.55 14.58 -14.85
CA ALA A 180 -7.36 15.10 -16.21
C ALA A 180 -6.66 14.13 -17.16
N ASP A 181 -5.83 13.22 -16.65
CA ASP A 181 -5.00 12.30 -17.44
C ASP A 181 -5.64 10.90 -17.61
N VAL A 182 -6.89 10.69 -17.16
CA VAL A 182 -7.62 9.41 -17.29
C VAL A 182 -7.81 8.93 -18.73
N ASP A 183 -7.74 9.84 -19.71
CA ASP A 183 -7.77 9.52 -21.14
C ASP A 183 -6.40 9.43 -21.81
N LYS A 184 -5.34 9.87 -21.11
CA LYS A 184 -3.94 9.73 -21.52
C LYS A 184 -3.37 8.35 -21.15
N TYR A 185 -3.79 7.80 -20.01
CA TYR A 185 -3.30 6.53 -19.47
C TYR A 185 -4.36 5.43 -19.52
N LYS A 186 -3.97 4.23 -19.96
CA LYS A 186 -4.88 3.08 -20.09
C LYS A 186 -4.37 1.80 -19.41
N ASP A 187 -3.09 1.75 -19.08
CA ASP A 187 -2.38 0.66 -18.40
C ASP A 187 -1.07 1.18 -17.79
N PHE A 188 -0.32 0.32 -17.08
CA PHE A 188 1.00 0.64 -16.56
C PHE A 188 2.07 0.87 -17.65
N GLU A 189 1.95 0.20 -18.81
CA GLU A 189 2.84 0.38 -19.97
C GLU A 189 2.81 1.83 -20.50
N SER A 190 1.67 2.51 -20.32
CA SER A 190 1.49 3.93 -20.65
C SER A 190 2.45 4.89 -19.90
N PHE A 191 3.16 4.40 -18.87
CA PHE A 191 4.14 5.17 -18.08
C PHE A 191 5.60 4.99 -18.50
N LYS A 192 5.86 4.34 -19.64
CA LYS A 192 7.22 4.14 -20.16
C LYS A 192 8.02 5.44 -20.29
N GLY A 193 9.11 5.55 -19.53
CA GLY A 193 9.97 6.73 -19.43
C GLY A 193 9.36 7.94 -18.70
N LEU A 194 8.16 7.81 -18.12
CA LEU A 194 7.48 8.87 -17.38
C LEU A 194 7.81 8.80 -15.87
N PRO A 195 7.79 9.92 -15.15
CA PRO A 195 8.04 9.96 -13.71
C PRO A 195 6.90 9.29 -12.93
N VAL A 196 7.21 8.28 -12.12
CA VAL A 196 6.26 7.53 -11.29
C VAL A 196 6.73 7.50 -9.83
N GLY A 197 5.89 7.93 -8.90
CA GLY A 197 6.26 8.07 -7.48
C GLY A 197 5.95 6.86 -6.61
N ALA A 198 6.76 6.65 -5.57
CA ALA A 198 6.45 5.81 -4.42
C ALA A 198 7.32 6.26 -3.21
N GLN A 199 6.97 5.83 -1.99
CA GLN A 199 7.67 6.23 -0.78
C GLN A 199 8.95 5.41 -0.55
N ASN A 200 10.06 6.04 -0.16
CA ASN A 200 11.31 5.36 0.15
C ASN A 200 11.12 4.25 1.21
N GLY A 201 11.78 3.10 1.03
CA GLY A 201 11.70 1.94 1.93
C GLY A 201 10.34 1.21 1.98
N SER A 202 9.30 1.72 1.31
CA SER A 202 7.95 1.17 1.28
C SER A 202 7.81 -0.05 0.35
N ILE A 203 6.73 -0.84 0.49
CA ILE A 203 6.44 -1.93 -0.46
C ILE A 203 6.00 -1.38 -1.82
N GLN A 204 5.49 -0.14 -1.86
CA GLN A 204 5.01 0.56 -3.04
C GLN A 204 6.14 0.87 -4.03
N MET A 205 7.39 1.03 -3.56
CA MET A 205 8.57 1.06 -4.44
C MET A 205 8.75 -0.25 -5.21
N GLY A 206 8.69 -1.39 -4.51
CA GLY A 206 8.76 -2.71 -5.16
C GLY A 206 7.56 -2.98 -6.08
N LEU A 207 6.39 -2.43 -5.78
CA LEU A 207 5.23 -2.47 -6.68
C LEU A 207 5.42 -1.58 -7.91
N ALA A 208 6.06 -0.41 -7.80
CA ALA A 208 6.44 0.42 -8.93
C ALA A 208 7.47 -0.26 -9.84
N GLU A 209 8.50 -0.89 -9.26
CA GLU A 209 9.49 -1.67 -10.01
C GLU A 209 8.88 -2.88 -10.71
N LYS A 210 7.92 -3.57 -10.06
CA LYS A 210 7.23 -4.75 -10.58
C LYS A 210 6.23 -4.43 -11.70
N ASN A 211 5.44 -3.36 -11.56
CA ASN A 211 4.32 -3.04 -12.46
C ASN A 211 4.68 -1.99 -13.52
N THR A 212 5.62 -1.09 -13.25
CA THR A 212 6.11 -0.05 -14.17
C THR A 212 7.63 -0.13 -14.41
N PRO A 213 8.20 -1.29 -14.81
CA PRO A 213 9.65 -1.51 -14.90
C PRO A 213 10.38 -0.64 -15.95
N ASP A 214 9.63 -0.09 -16.91
CA ASP A 214 10.12 0.80 -17.97
C ASP A 214 9.90 2.30 -17.66
N ALA A 215 9.37 2.64 -16.48
CA ALA A 215 9.13 4.03 -16.04
C ALA A 215 10.37 4.66 -15.38
N ASN A 216 10.35 5.98 -15.21
CA ASN A 216 11.32 6.69 -14.38
C ASN A 216 10.79 6.74 -12.93
N ILE A 217 11.07 5.68 -12.17
CA ILE A 217 10.61 5.56 -10.77
C ILE A 217 11.36 6.58 -9.90
N ILE A 218 10.60 7.37 -9.12
CA ILE A 218 11.11 8.40 -8.20
C ILE A 218 10.69 8.02 -6.79
N GLY A 219 11.68 7.62 -5.98
CA GLY A 219 11.51 7.48 -4.53
C GLY A 219 11.44 8.84 -3.85
N LEU A 220 10.38 9.09 -3.09
CA LEU A 220 10.17 10.30 -2.29
C LEU A 220 10.08 9.94 -0.81
N THR A 221 10.50 10.84 0.08
CA THR A 221 10.53 10.55 1.53
C THR A 221 9.14 10.48 2.14
N LYS A 222 8.19 11.29 1.66
CA LYS A 222 6.84 11.43 2.24
C LYS A 222 5.73 11.23 1.23
N VAL A 223 4.59 10.71 1.68
CA VAL A 223 3.40 10.66 0.79
C VAL A 223 2.85 12.05 0.49
N THR A 224 2.98 13.02 1.41
CA THR A 224 2.67 14.44 1.14
C THR A 224 3.49 15.01 -0.03
N ASP A 225 4.75 14.58 -0.19
CA ASP A 225 5.57 14.96 -1.35
C ASP A 225 5.04 14.31 -2.64
N ILE A 226 4.69 13.02 -2.60
CA ILE A 226 4.09 12.29 -3.74
C ILE A 226 2.81 12.99 -4.22
N ILE A 227 1.91 13.33 -3.29
CA ILE A 227 0.67 14.06 -3.58
C ILE A 227 0.97 15.44 -4.17
N SER A 228 1.92 16.19 -3.59
CA SER A 228 2.35 17.50 -4.09
C SER A 228 2.99 17.43 -5.48
N GLU A 229 3.80 16.41 -5.77
CA GLU A 229 4.46 16.21 -7.07
C GLU A 229 3.49 15.70 -8.15
N LEU A 230 2.46 14.92 -7.79
CA LEU A 230 1.33 14.59 -8.66
C LEU A 230 0.51 15.84 -9.03
N VAL A 231 0.18 16.69 -8.05
CA VAL A 231 -0.62 17.91 -8.25
C VAL A 231 0.15 18.97 -9.03
N SER A 232 1.48 19.05 -8.88
CA SER A 232 2.35 19.98 -9.61
C SER A 232 2.91 19.46 -10.94
N GLU A 233 2.31 18.40 -11.49
CA GLU A 233 2.66 17.81 -12.80
C GLU A 233 4.12 17.32 -12.93
N LYS A 234 4.80 17.06 -11.81
CA LYS A 234 6.16 16.49 -11.77
C LYS A 234 6.15 14.96 -11.82
N LEU A 235 5.19 14.34 -11.14
CA LEU A 235 4.86 12.91 -11.29
C LEU A 235 3.68 12.77 -12.25
N GLU A 236 3.69 11.71 -13.04
CA GLU A 236 2.60 11.37 -13.95
C GLU A 236 1.63 10.36 -13.32
N GLY A 237 2.11 9.54 -12.37
CA GLY A 237 1.32 8.65 -11.52
C GLY A 237 2.12 8.21 -10.29
N ALA A 238 1.50 7.53 -9.32
CA ALA A 238 2.19 7.03 -8.13
C ALA A 238 1.54 5.78 -7.52
N PHE A 239 2.34 4.98 -6.81
CA PHE A 239 1.89 3.83 -6.01
C PHE A 239 1.74 4.24 -4.54
N ILE A 240 0.53 4.07 -3.99
CA ILE A 240 0.14 4.46 -2.62
C ILE A 240 -0.77 3.35 -2.04
N GLU A 241 -0.83 3.16 -0.72
CA GLU A 241 -1.86 2.31 -0.10
C GLU A 241 -3.28 2.85 -0.40
N THR A 242 -4.27 1.98 -0.57
CA THR A 242 -5.62 2.36 -1.04
C THR A 242 -6.35 3.31 -0.09
N ALA A 243 -6.42 3.03 1.21
CA ALA A 243 -7.11 3.90 2.17
C ALA A 243 -6.41 5.26 2.33
N VAL A 244 -5.08 5.28 2.26
CA VAL A 244 -4.28 6.53 2.22
C VAL A 244 -4.56 7.33 0.94
N ALA A 245 -4.58 6.66 -0.22
CA ALA A 245 -4.95 7.29 -1.48
C ALA A 245 -6.37 7.87 -1.44
N GLU A 246 -7.36 7.10 -0.97
CA GLU A 246 -8.74 7.54 -0.79
C GLU A 246 -8.85 8.75 0.14
N GLN A 247 -8.08 8.75 1.24
CA GLN A 247 -8.07 9.87 2.19
C GLN A 247 -7.50 11.14 1.57
N TYR A 248 -6.32 11.09 0.93
CA TYR A 248 -5.76 12.24 0.22
C TYR A 248 -6.63 12.71 -0.95
N ILE A 249 -7.36 11.82 -1.64
CA ILE A 249 -8.26 12.19 -2.76
C ILE A 249 -9.46 13.04 -2.29
N LYS A 250 -9.83 13.02 -1.00
CA LYS A 250 -10.82 13.96 -0.44
C LYS A 250 -10.29 15.39 -0.49
N ASN A 251 -9.11 15.62 0.10
CA ASN A 251 -8.43 16.92 0.20
C ASN A 251 -7.92 17.41 -1.17
N TYR A 252 -7.56 16.48 -2.06
CA TYR A 252 -7.05 16.74 -3.42
C TYR A 252 -8.00 16.17 -4.49
N PRO A 253 -9.20 16.75 -4.67
CA PRO A 253 -10.24 16.21 -5.56
C PRO A 253 -9.87 16.24 -7.05
N GLN A 254 -8.73 16.82 -7.44
CA GLN A 254 -8.11 16.68 -8.77
C GLN A 254 -7.39 15.34 -9.00
N LEU A 255 -7.11 14.56 -7.95
CA LEU A 255 -6.51 13.23 -8.03
C LEU A 255 -7.59 12.13 -8.03
N GLN A 256 -7.23 10.92 -8.47
CA GLN A 256 -8.04 9.71 -8.35
C GLN A 256 -7.17 8.45 -8.37
N ILE A 257 -7.68 7.35 -7.82
CA ILE A 257 -7.19 6.01 -8.13
C ILE A 257 -7.56 5.71 -9.59
N ALA A 258 -6.59 5.29 -10.40
CA ALA A 258 -6.82 4.74 -11.74
C ALA A 258 -7.11 3.23 -11.67
N TRP A 259 -6.32 2.51 -10.88
CA TRP A 259 -6.35 1.05 -10.77
C TRP A 259 -5.97 0.58 -9.37
N ASP A 260 -6.57 -0.52 -8.94
CA ASP A 260 -6.03 -1.35 -7.86
C ASP A 260 -4.73 -2.03 -8.34
N VAL A 261 -3.77 -2.20 -7.42
CA VAL A 261 -2.46 -2.77 -7.68
C VAL A 261 -2.38 -4.16 -7.05
N PRO A 262 -2.25 -5.25 -7.84
CA PRO A 262 -2.16 -6.60 -7.29
C PRO A 262 -0.89 -6.78 -6.42
N TYR A 263 -1.10 -7.03 -5.13
CA TYR A 263 -0.05 -7.37 -4.17
C TYR A 263 -0.36 -8.72 -3.50
N GLU A 264 0.67 -9.37 -2.96
CA GLU A 264 0.52 -10.59 -2.17
C GLU A 264 0.14 -10.16 -0.75
N ALA A 265 -1.13 -10.39 -0.39
CA ALA A 265 -1.77 -9.68 0.71
C ALA A 265 -1.33 -10.17 2.09
N GLU A 266 -0.48 -9.37 2.73
CA GLU A 266 -0.41 -9.24 4.19
C GLU A 266 -0.67 -7.77 4.55
N GLY A 267 -1.58 -7.53 5.49
CA GLY A 267 -2.01 -6.20 5.90
C GLY A 267 -0.96 -5.44 6.71
N SER A 268 -1.38 -4.42 7.45
CA SER A 268 -0.52 -3.65 8.33
C SER A 268 -0.35 -4.33 9.69
N ALA A 269 0.90 -4.40 10.16
CA ALA A 269 1.32 -4.96 11.44
C ALA A 269 2.40 -4.09 12.07
N ILE A 270 2.51 -4.14 13.39
CA ILE A 270 3.54 -3.45 14.16
C ILE A 270 4.87 -4.17 13.95
N ALA A 271 5.94 -3.42 13.65
CA ALA A 271 7.29 -3.96 13.56
C ALA A 271 7.94 -4.02 14.95
N LEU A 272 8.51 -5.17 15.32
CA LEU A 272 9.27 -5.37 16.55
C LEU A 272 10.67 -5.94 16.26
N LYS A 273 11.59 -5.74 17.21
CA LYS A 273 12.94 -6.33 17.13
C LYS A 273 12.84 -7.86 17.15
N LYS A 274 13.65 -8.55 16.34
CA LYS A 274 13.66 -10.02 16.28
C LYS A 274 13.88 -10.64 17.66
N GLY A 275 12.95 -11.52 18.08
CA GLY A 275 12.95 -12.15 19.40
C GLY A 275 12.53 -11.25 20.56
N SER A 276 11.81 -10.15 20.30
CA SER A 276 11.26 -9.28 21.35
C SER A 276 10.26 -10.00 22.26
N ASP A 277 10.41 -9.81 23.57
CA ASP A 277 9.49 -10.29 24.62
C ASP A 277 8.21 -9.45 24.72
N LEU A 278 8.17 -8.27 24.11
CA LEU A 278 7.03 -7.36 24.04
C LEU A 278 5.97 -7.82 23.02
N ALA A 279 6.36 -8.60 22.00
CA ALA A 279 5.45 -9.00 20.90
C ALA A 279 4.19 -9.76 21.35
N PRO A 280 4.24 -10.73 22.30
CA PRO A 280 3.03 -11.38 22.81
C PRO A 280 2.08 -10.42 23.55
N ALA A 281 2.61 -9.38 24.20
CA ALA A 281 1.81 -8.38 24.90
C ALA A 281 1.16 -7.39 23.93
N VAL A 282 1.89 -6.97 22.89
CA VAL A 282 1.34 -6.20 21.76
C VAL A 282 0.23 -6.98 21.05
N ASN A 283 0.43 -8.27 20.75
CA ASN A 283 -0.60 -9.09 20.12
C ASN A 283 -1.83 -9.25 21.03
N ALA A 284 -1.67 -9.40 22.34
CA ALA A 284 -2.82 -9.46 23.26
C ALA A 284 -3.66 -8.17 23.19
N VAL A 285 -3.04 -6.98 23.13
CA VAL A 285 -3.74 -5.70 22.97
C VAL A 285 -4.40 -5.57 21.59
N ILE A 286 -3.72 -5.96 20.50
CA ILE A 286 -4.30 -5.93 19.14
C ILE A 286 -5.54 -6.84 19.07
N ASN A 287 -5.45 -8.07 19.56
CA ASN A 287 -6.58 -8.99 19.58
C ASN A 287 -7.73 -8.48 20.47
N ASN A 288 -7.43 -7.78 21.57
CA ASN A 288 -8.44 -7.07 22.36
C ASN A 288 -9.10 -5.94 21.56
N ALA A 289 -8.34 -5.01 20.99
CA ALA A 289 -8.87 -3.86 20.24
C ALA A 289 -9.63 -4.25 18.96
N LEU A 290 -9.32 -5.41 18.36
CA LEU A 290 -10.11 -6.01 17.28
C LEU A 290 -11.41 -6.64 17.79
N SER A 291 -11.38 -7.31 18.94
CA SER A 291 -12.53 -8.05 19.50
C SER A 291 -13.53 -7.17 20.25
N ASP A 292 -13.07 -6.10 20.91
CA ASP A 292 -13.90 -5.12 21.62
C ASP A 292 -14.47 -4.03 20.69
N GLY A 293 -13.98 -3.98 19.44
CA GLY A 293 -14.42 -3.05 18.40
C GLY A 293 -13.63 -1.73 18.33
N SER A 294 -12.71 -1.48 19.28
CA SER A 294 -11.94 -0.22 19.35
C SER A 294 -11.21 0.11 18.05
N MET A 295 -10.63 -0.88 17.36
CA MET A 295 -9.95 -0.63 16.07
C MET A 295 -10.86 -0.01 15.02
N ALA A 296 -12.15 -0.39 14.96
CA ALA A 296 -13.09 0.21 14.03
C ALA A 296 -13.45 1.66 14.41
N GLU A 297 -13.55 1.95 15.71
CA GLU A 297 -13.73 3.31 16.22
C GLU A 297 -12.50 4.19 15.96
N TYR A 298 -11.28 3.64 16.14
CA TYR A 298 -10.01 4.33 15.83
C TYR A 298 -9.92 4.68 14.34
N ILE A 299 -10.22 3.74 13.45
CA ILE A 299 -10.21 3.97 11.98
C ILE A 299 -11.24 5.02 11.59
N ALA A 300 -12.48 4.95 12.10
CA ALA A 300 -13.51 5.94 11.82
C ALA A 300 -13.13 7.35 12.32
N THR A 301 -12.66 7.45 13.57
CA THR A 301 -12.19 8.72 14.17
C THR A 301 -11.03 9.32 13.39
N ALA A 302 -10.09 8.49 12.95
CA ALA A 302 -8.96 8.90 12.13
C ALA A 302 -9.37 9.38 10.74
N GLN A 303 -10.35 8.72 10.10
CA GLN A 303 -10.89 9.15 8.80
C GLN A 303 -11.65 10.47 8.91
N ASP A 304 -12.41 10.71 9.99
CA ASP A 304 -13.08 11.99 10.23
C ASP A 304 -12.05 13.11 10.46
N LEU A 305 -11.07 12.91 11.35
CA LEU A 305 -9.99 13.87 11.62
C LEU A 305 -9.14 14.17 10.38
N ALA A 306 -8.82 13.16 9.57
CA ALA A 306 -8.06 13.33 8.32
C ALA A 306 -8.87 14.02 7.20
N SER A 307 -10.20 14.15 7.36
CA SER A 307 -11.09 14.83 6.41
C SER A 307 -11.42 16.27 6.85
N ASP A 308 -10.85 16.74 7.98
CA ASP A 308 -11.00 18.10 8.50
C ASP A 308 -9.98 19.03 7.83
N GLU A 309 -10.22 19.38 6.56
CA GLU A 309 -9.33 20.25 5.73
C GLU A 309 -8.90 21.55 6.41
N ALA A 310 -9.65 22.04 7.40
CA ALA A 310 -9.32 23.25 8.15
C ALA A 310 -8.22 23.04 9.21
N ASN A 311 -7.99 21.80 9.65
CA ASN A 311 -7.10 21.45 10.76
C ASN A 311 -6.18 20.25 10.48
N VAL A 312 -6.16 19.63 9.30
CA VAL A 312 -5.08 18.68 8.95
C VAL A 312 -3.79 19.44 8.61
N PHE A 313 -2.64 18.99 9.11
CA PHE A 313 -1.33 19.53 8.74
C PHE A 313 -0.51 18.52 7.95
N GLU A 314 -0.35 18.79 6.66
CA GLU A 314 0.38 17.95 5.71
C GLU A 314 1.82 18.45 5.53
N GLY A 315 2.72 18.10 6.45
CA GLY A 315 4.14 18.48 6.36
C GLY A 315 4.98 18.08 7.57
N GLN A 316 6.27 18.45 7.56
CA GLN A 316 7.12 18.37 8.76
C GLN A 316 6.87 19.56 9.69
N LEU A 317 6.91 19.30 11.00
CA LEU A 317 7.03 20.34 12.01
C LEU A 317 8.46 20.89 12.01
N ASP A 318 8.64 22.14 12.44
CA ASP A 318 9.97 22.71 12.70
C ASP A 318 10.64 22.06 13.92
N GLU A 319 11.91 22.42 14.16
CA GLU A 319 12.69 21.95 15.33
C GLU A 319 12.07 22.32 16.70
N ASN A 320 10.99 23.13 16.72
CA ASN A 320 10.25 23.58 17.88
C ASN A 320 8.84 22.94 17.97
N GLY A 321 8.52 21.96 17.12
CA GLY A 321 7.23 21.27 17.10
C GLY A 321 6.08 22.10 16.49
N LYS A 322 6.37 23.08 15.62
CA LYS A 322 5.35 23.94 15.01
C LYS A 322 5.14 23.61 13.54
N ALA A 323 3.89 23.70 13.10
CA ALA A 323 3.58 23.79 11.68
C ALA A 323 4.33 24.97 11.05
N ALA A 324 4.95 24.74 9.91
CA ALA A 324 5.37 25.83 9.04
C ALA A 324 4.14 26.67 8.66
N ALA A 325 4.28 28.00 8.67
CA ALA A 325 3.17 28.88 8.32
C ALA A 325 2.92 28.85 6.81
N ASN A 326 1.72 28.43 6.42
CA ASN A 326 1.18 28.44 5.05
C ASN A 326 1.13 29.85 4.44
#